data_AF-A0A9D5MZX9-F1
#
_entry.id   AF-A0A9D5MZX9-F1
#
_cell.length_a   1.000
_cell.length_b   1.000
_cell.length_c   1.000
_cell.angle_alpha   90.00
_cell.angle_beta   90.00
_cell.angle_gamma   90.00
#
_symmetry.space_group_name_H-M   'P 1'
#
loop_
_entity.id
_entity.type
_entity.pdbx_description
1 polymer ?
#
loop_
_entity_poly.entity_id
_entity_poly.type
_entity_poly.pdbx_seq_one_letter_code
_entity_poly.pdbx_strand_id
1 'polypeptide(L)'
;MDPQKMMNDGYGDIGKMMGFIIARFVEKTWIRFKSLRKGWAGILICLIGLIPVVLMKDHFRPVLVSAFGSHWGKLFFSIIYAFYYIAFFPMILKLIGRYSGKEDAQA
;
A
#
# COMPACT_ATOMS: atom_id res chain seq x y z
N MET A 1 -9.44 -25.27 -17.81
CA MET A 1 -8.99 -23.90 -17.47
C MET A 1 -10.16 -22.97 -17.69
N ASP A 2 -10.55 -22.20 -16.67
CA ASP A 2 -11.69 -21.26 -16.79
C ASP A 2 -11.19 -19.91 -17.33
N PRO A 3 -11.55 -19.51 -18.57
CA PRO A 3 -11.04 -18.28 -19.18
C PRO A 3 -11.38 -17.02 -18.39
N GLN A 4 -12.53 -17.00 -17.70
CA GLN A 4 -12.96 -15.87 -16.89
C GLN A 4 -12.07 -15.66 -15.66
N LYS A 5 -11.60 -16.75 -15.07
CA LYS A 5 -10.70 -16.70 -13.92
C LYS A 5 -9.31 -16.23 -14.36
N MET A 6 -8.79 -16.76 -15.47
CA MET A 6 -7.49 -16.35 -16.02
C MET A 6 -7.46 -14.87 -16.41
N MET A 7 -8.54 -14.37 -17.02
CA MET A 7 -8.65 -12.95 -17.39
C MET A 7 -8.69 -12.05 -16.15
N ASN A 8 -9.42 -12.44 -15.11
CA ASN A 8 -9.46 -11.71 -13.85
C ASN A 8 -8.10 -11.62 -13.14
N ASP A 9 -7.31 -12.69 -13.19
CA ASP A 9 -5.96 -12.69 -12.62
C ASP A 9 -5.04 -11.75 -13.42
N GLY A 10 -5.16 -11.74 -14.75
CA GLY A 10 -4.44 -10.80 -15.62
C GLY A 10 -4.72 -9.33 -15.29
N TYR A 11 -5.98 -8.94 -15.08
CA TYR A 11 -6.32 -7.56 -14.66
C TYR A 11 -5.72 -7.20 -13.30
N GLY A 12 -5.70 -8.15 -12.37
CA GLY A 12 -5.08 -7.94 -11.05
C GLY A 12 -3.57 -7.72 -11.15
N ASP A 13 -2.87 -8.55 -11.94
CA ASP A 13 -1.42 -8.48 -12.04
C ASP A 13 -0.94 -7.27 -12.86
N ILE A 14 -1.64 -6.92 -13.94
CA ILE A 14 -1.40 -5.66 -14.67
C ILE A 14 -1.65 -4.47 -13.73
N GLY A 15 -2.71 -4.51 -12.92
CA GLY A 15 -2.99 -3.48 -11.93
C GLY A 15 -1.86 -3.33 -10.89
N LYS A 16 -1.29 -4.44 -10.39
CA LYS A 16 -0.12 -4.40 -9.49
C LYS A 16 1.10 -3.81 -10.19
N MET A 17 1.35 -4.17 -11.45
CA MET A 17 2.47 -3.63 -12.22
C MET A 17 2.34 -2.11 -12.41
N MET A 18 1.16 -1.63 -12.81
CA MET A 18 0.87 -0.21 -12.93
C MET A 18 1.02 0.51 -11.59
N GLY A 19 0.42 -0.04 -10.55
CA GLY A 19 0.52 0.50 -9.19
C GLY A 19 1.95 0.56 -8.70
N PHE A 20 2.77 -0.47 -8.99
CA PHE A 20 4.20 -0.46 -8.68
C PHE A 20 4.94 0.67 -9.38
N ILE A 21 4.74 0.86 -10.69
CA ILE A 21 5.41 1.92 -11.46
C ILE A 21 5.05 3.30 -10.88
N ILE A 22 3.76 3.56 -10.69
CA ILE A 22 3.25 4.84 -10.16
C ILE A 22 3.78 5.08 -8.74
N ALA A 23 3.61 4.08 -7.86
CA ALA A 23 4.00 4.22 -6.47
C ALA A 23 5.51 4.35 -6.30
N ARG A 24 6.30 3.63 -7.11
CA ARG A 24 7.76 3.73 -7.07
C ARG A 24 8.24 5.09 -7.57
N PHE A 25 7.59 5.63 -8.60
CA PHE A 25 7.85 6.99 -9.06
C PHE A 25 7.53 8.00 -7.95
N VAL A 26 6.39 7.84 -7.27
CA VAL A 26 5.99 8.74 -6.17
C VAL A 26 6.94 8.64 -4.99
N GLU A 27 7.31 7.43 -4.61
CA GLU A 27 8.23 7.16 -3.51
C GLU A 27 9.58 7.82 -3.76
N LYS A 28 10.18 7.61 -4.93
CA LYS A 28 11.50 8.20 -5.26
C LYS A 28 11.46 9.73 -5.39
N THR A 29 10.39 10.28 -5.95
CA THR A 29 10.34 11.71 -6.25
C THR A 29 10.05 12.53 -4.99
N TRP A 30 9.04 12.15 -4.20
CA TRP A 30 8.53 12.95 -3.08
C TRP A 30 8.82 12.36 -1.69
N ILE A 31 8.62 11.04 -1.50
CA ILE A 31 8.67 10.45 -0.16
C ILE A 31 10.13 10.24 0.27
N ARG A 32 10.99 9.71 -0.61
CA ARG A 32 12.41 9.39 -0.35
C ARG A 32 12.59 8.77 1.03
N PHE A 33 11.85 7.70 1.29
CA PHE A 33 11.84 7.09 2.60
C PHE A 33 13.22 6.48 2.88
N LYS A 34 13.80 6.80 4.03
CA LYS A 34 14.97 6.10 4.56
C LYS A 34 14.50 5.21 5.71
N SER A 35 15.06 4.02 5.79
CA SER A 35 14.78 3.06 6.87
C SER A 35 14.78 3.75 8.23
N LEU A 36 13.70 3.60 8.98
CA LEU A 36 13.65 4.01 10.39
C LEU A 36 14.58 3.13 11.24
N ARG A 37 14.97 3.67 12.40
CA ARG A 37 15.89 3.06 13.35
C ARG A 37 15.34 1.70 13.83
N LYS A 38 16.22 0.70 13.96
CA LYS A 38 15.89 -0.64 14.48
C LYS A 38 15.41 -0.53 15.93
N GLY A 39 14.22 -1.05 16.23
CA GLY A 39 13.65 -1.11 17.57
C GLY A 39 12.26 -1.73 17.60
N TRP A 40 11.81 -2.17 18.78
CA TRP A 40 10.52 -2.83 18.97
C TRP A 40 9.32 -1.96 18.56
N ALA A 41 9.39 -0.65 18.79
CA ALA A 41 8.36 0.29 18.37
C ALA A 41 8.17 0.31 16.83
N GLY A 42 9.25 0.20 16.06
CA GLY A 42 9.17 0.12 14.60
C GLY A 42 8.49 -1.15 14.11
N ILE A 43 8.75 -2.29 14.77
CA ILE A 43 8.08 -3.56 14.48
C ILE A 43 6.59 -3.46 14.78
N LEU A 44 6.21 -2.89 15.93
CA LEU A 44 4.81 -2.69 16.31
C LEU A 44 4.06 -1.80 15.30
N ILE A 45 4.67 -0.70 14.84
CA ILE A 45 4.05 0.16 13.83
C ILE A 45 3.85 -0.59 12.50
N CYS A 46 4.81 -1.43 12.09
CA CYS A 46 4.65 -2.29 10.92
C CYS A 46 3.52 -3.32 11.09
N LEU A 47 3.37 -3.90 12.29
CA LEU A 47 2.26 -4.83 12.59
C LEU A 47 0.91 -4.12 12.55
N ILE A 48 0.80 -2.90 13.12
CA ILE A 48 -0.41 -2.08 13.03
C ILE A 48 -0.70 -1.72 11.56
N GLY A 49 0.34 -1.42 10.78
CA GLY A 49 0.24 -1.18 9.34
C GLY A 49 -0.31 -2.35 8.52
N LEU A 50 -0.30 -3.56 9.06
CA LEU A 50 -0.93 -4.72 8.42
C LEU A 50 -2.46 -4.70 8.53
N ILE A 51 -3.01 -4.06 9.57
CA ILE A 51 -4.47 -4.04 9.82
C ILE A 51 -5.22 -3.38 8.65
N PRO A 52 -4.84 -2.17 8.15
CA PRO A 52 -5.47 -1.58 6.99
C PRO A 52 -5.35 -2.43 5.72
N VAL A 53 -4.26 -3.18 5.55
CA VAL A 53 -4.04 -4.05 4.39
C VAL A 53 -5.09 -5.17 4.35
N VAL A 54 -5.37 -5.77 5.50
CA VAL A 54 -6.41 -6.80 5.64
C VAL A 54 -7.79 -6.18 5.42
N LEU A 55 -8.09 -5.04 6.06
CA LEU A 55 -9.36 -4.33 5.89
C LEU A 55 -9.62 -3.93 4.43
N MET A 56 -8.60 -3.48 3.69
CA MET A 56 -8.72 -3.17 2.28
C MET A 56 -9.10 -4.41 1.45
N LYS A 57 -8.51 -5.57 1.74
CA LYS A 57 -8.84 -6.80 1.03
C LYS A 57 -10.27 -7.26 1.28
N ASP A 58 -10.71 -7.18 2.53
CA ASP A 58 -12.00 -7.74 2.93
C ASP A 58 -13.17 -6.80 2.63
N HIS A 59 -12.97 -5.48 2.79
CA HIS A 59 -14.05 -4.50 2.71
C HIS A 59 -13.93 -3.60 1.48
N PHE A 60 -12.72 -3.17 1.12
CA PHE A 60 -12.55 -2.20 0.03
C PHE A 60 -12.58 -2.85 -1.37
N ARG A 61 -12.00 -4.05 -1.50
CA ARG A 61 -12.06 -4.84 -2.74
C ARG A 61 -13.48 -5.15 -3.22
N PRO A 62 -14.41 -5.69 -2.40
CA PRO A 62 -15.75 -5.99 -2.88
C PRO A 62 -16.52 -4.73 -3.27
N VAL A 63 -16.31 -3.61 -2.57
CA VAL A 63 -16.93 -2.32 -2.94
C VAL A 63 -16.46 -1.85 -4.32
N LEU A 64 -15.15 -1.91 -4.59
CA LEU A 64 -14.59 -1.56 -5.91
C LEU A 64 -15.08 -2.49 -7.02
N VAL A 65 -15.17 -3.79 -6.75
CA VAL A 65 -15.69 -4.78 -7.71
C VAL A 65 -17.19 -4.56 -7.97
N SER A 66 -17.96 -4.22 -6.94
CA SER A 66 -19.38 -3.89 -7.10
C SER A 66 -19.61 -2.62 -7.90
N ALA A 67 -18.73 -1.61 -7.75
CA ALA A 67 -18.88 -0.32 -8.41
C ALA A 67 -18.41 -0.33 -9.88
N PHE A 68 -17.29 -1.00 -10.17
CA PHE A 68 -16.64 -0.97 -11.50
C PHE A 68 -16.72 -2.30 -12.27
N GLY A 69 -17.28 -3.33 -11.66
CA GLY A 69 -17.32 -4.70 -12.22
C GLY A 69 -16.08 -5.53 -11.89
N SER A 70 -16.16 -6.84 -12.16
CA SER A 70 -15.14 -7.83 -11.74
C SER A 70 -13.74 -7.52 -12.26
N HIS A 71 -13.60 -7.09 -13.52
CA HIS A 71 -12.28 -6.87 -14.13
C HIS A 71 -11.66 -5.54 -13.69
N TRP A 72 -12.37 -4.44 -13.93
CA TRP A 72 -11.89 -3.10 -13.61
C TRP A 72 -11.76 -2.86 -12.11
N GLY A 73 -12.69 -3.37 -11.29
CA GLY A 73 -12.59 -3.27 -9.84
C GLY A 73 -11.36 -3.98 -9.28
N LYS A 74 -10.98 -5.15 -9.81
CA LYS A 74 -9.74 -5.84 -9.43
C LYS A 74 -8.50 -5.08 -9.87
N LEU A 75 -8.52 -4.48 -11.05
CA LEU A 75 -7.41 -3.65 -11.55
C LEU A 75 -7.21 -2.42 -10.66
N PHE A 76 -8.25 -1.63 -10.41
CA PHE A 76 -8.16 -0.43 -9.57
C PHE A 76 -7.77 -0.77 -8.13
N PHE A 77 -8.39 -1.81 -7.55
CA PHE A 77 -7.99 -2.30 -6.24
C PHE A 77 -6.51 -2.64 -6.21
N SER A 78 -5.99 -3.35 -7.22
CA SER A 78 -4.58 -3.75 -7.28
C SER A 78 -3.63 -2.56 -7.40
N ILE A 79 -4.02 -1.51 -8.14
CA ILE A 79 -3.25 -0.26 -8.21
C ILE A 79 -3.18 0.41 -6.85
N ILE A 80 -4.34 0.63 -6.20
CA ILE A 80 -4.43 1.31 -4.90
C ILE A 80 -3.71 0.50 -3.82
N TYR A 81 -3.89 -0.83 -3.84
CA TYR A 81 -3.26 -1.75 -2.92
C TYR A 81 -1.73 -1.72 -3.08
N ALA A 82 -1.21 -1.74 -4.31
CA ALA A 82 0.22 -1.57 -4.58
C ALA A 82 0.75 -0.21 -4.12
N PHE A 83 -0.01 0.84 -4.36
CA PHE A 83 0.34 2.19 -3.93
C PHE A 83 0.42 2.32 -2.41
N TYR A 84 -0.50 1.67 -1.69
CA TYR A 84 -0.53 1.70 -0.24
C TYR A 84 0.79 1.24 0.36
N TYR A 85 1.28 0.05 0.02
CA TYR A 85 2.47 -0.49 0.68
C TYR A 85 3.80 0.07 0.14
N ILE A 86 3.85 0.60 -1.10
CA ILE A 86 5.08 1.14 -1.69
C ILE A 86 5.29 2.62 -1.38
N ALA A 87 4.21 3.42 -1.37
CA ALA A 87 4.31 4.87 -1.23
C ALA A 87 3.62 5.36 0.04
N PHE A 88 2.34 5.04 0.23
CA PHE A 88 1.55 5.64 1.30
C PHE A 88 2.03 5.22 2.70
N PHE A 89 2.29 3.94 2.92
CA PHE A 89 2.75 3.44 4.22
C PHE A 89 4.16 3.96 4.57
N PRO A 90 5.16 3.92 3.67
CA PRO A 90 6.45 4.58 3.92
C PRO A 90 6.34 6.10 4.17
N MET A 91 5.36 6.78 3.57
CA MET A 91 5.09 8.19 3.87
C MET A 91 4.63 8.40 5.31
N ILE A 92 3.69 7.57 5.80
CA ILE A 92 3.23 7.61 7.19
C ILE A 92 4.39 7.32 8.14
N LEU A 93 5.20 6.29 7.85
CA LEU A 93 6.38 5.98 8.64
C LEU A 93 7.33 7.17 8.72
N LYS A 94 7.61 7.84 7.59
CA LYS A 94 8.45 9.04 7.58
C LYS A 94 7.92 10.14 8.49
N LEU A 95 6.59 10.32 8.50
CA LEU A 95 5.94 11.34 9.31
C LEU A 95 6.05 11.02 10.81
N ILE A 96 5.76 9.77 11.19
CA ILE A 96 5.85 9.30 12.59
C ILE A 96 7.29 9.40 13.09
N GLY A 97 8.26 8.93 12.31
CA GLY A 97 9.68 8.99 12.68
C GLY A 97 10.22 10.41 12.82
N ARG A 98 9.72 11.37 12.04
CA ARG A 98 10.04 12.79 12.21
C ARG A 98 9.50 13.38 13.51
N TYR A 99 8.38 12.86 14.00
CA TYR A 99 7.79 13.33 15.26
C TYR A 99 8.60 12.83 16.46
N SER A 100 8.90 11.53 16.49
CA SER A 100 9.70 10.92 17.57
C SER A 100 11.11 11.53 17.68
N GLY A 101 11.78 11.84 16.56
CA GLY A 101 13.09 12.50 16.61
C GLY A 101 13.08 13.95 17.11
N LYS A 102 11.91 14.60 17.21
CA LYS A 102 11.78 15.93 17.83
C LYS A 102 11.60 15.86 19.34
N GLU A 103 10.91 14.83 19.84
CA GLU A 103 10.75 14.59 21.28
C GLU A 103 12.10 14.25 21.94
N ASP A 104 12.93 13.44 21.28
CA ASP A 104 14.27 13.09 21.76
C ASP A 104 15.26 14.28 21.77
N ALA A 105 14.98 15.34 21.02
CA ALA A 105 15.84 16.53 20.95
C ALA A 105 15.45 17.62 21.97
N GLN A 106 14.35 17.42 22.69
CA GLN A 106 13.82 18.34 23.70
C GLN A 106 13.93 17.80 25.14
N ALA A 107 14.41 16.55 25.31
CA ALA A 107 14.76 15.92 26.58
C ALA A 107 16.27 15.97 26.82
#